data_AF-A0A0D8FYG5-F1
#
_entry.id   AF-A0A0D8FYG5-F1
#
_cell.length_a   1.000
_cell.length_b   1.000
_cell.length_c   1.000
_cell.angle_alpha   90.00
_cell.angle_beta   90.00
_cell.angle_gamma   90.00
#
_symmetry.space_group_name_H-M   'P 1'
#
loop_
_entity.id
_entity.type
_entity.pdbx_description
1 polymer ?
#
loop_
_entity_poly.entity_id
_entity_poly.type
_entity_poly.pdbx_seq_one_letter_code
_entity_poly.pdbx_strand_id
1 'polypeptide(L)'
;MKESLRAIFAGDLEIDEVNEMLDHWCKRASRSRLSSFIRLSKTIRTHRDGILASIRLGVSNGRVEGLNTKVRSIIARSYGFHSAKATLALVMLACGPIDLKLPYERASLST
;
A
#
# COMPACT_ATOMS: atom_id res chain seq x y z
N MET A 1 18.19 -6.47 13.40
CA MET A 1 17.25 -7.13 12.46
C MET A 1 16.38 -6.13 11.71
N LYS A 2 15.76 -5.14 12.38
CA LYS A 2 15.02 -4.07 11.71
C LYS A 2 15.89 -3.28 10.73
N GLU A 3 17.02 -2.75 11.20
CA GLU A 3 17.93 -1.95 10.35
C GLU A 3 18.51 -2.76 9.18
N SER A 4 18.86 -4.03 9.40
CA SER A 4 19.30 -4.90 8.29
C SER A 4 18.20 -5.18 7.27
N LEU A 5 16.93 -5.18 7.67
CA LEU A 5 15.83 -5.25 6.70
C LEU A 5 15.71 -3.93 5.94
N ARG A 6 15.84 -2.80 6.63
CA ARG A 6 15.78 -1.46 6.03
C ARG A 6 16.84 -1.28 4.93
N ALA A 7 18.06 -1.76 5.17
CA ALA A 7 19.15 -1.71 4.19
C ALA A 7 18.81 -2.45 2.89
N ILE A 8 18.18 -3.62 2.97
CA ILE A 8 17.76 -4.40 1.79
C ILE A 8 16.80 -3.60 0.88
N PHE A 9 16.01 -2.70 1.47
CA PHE A 9 15.02 -1.87 0.76
C PHE A 9 15.49 -0.44 0.50
N ALA A 10 16.77 -0.12 0.73
CA ALA A 10 17.28 1.25 0.55
C ALA A 10 17.43 1.66 -0.93
N GLY A 11 17.46 0.68 -1.85
CA GLY A 11 17.48 0.91 -3.30
C GLY A 11 18.88 1.09 -3.90
N ASP A 12 19.92 0.72 -3.15
CA ASP A 12 21.34 0.80 -3.50
C ASP A 12 21.97 -0.55 -3.88
N LEU A 13 21.15 -1.60 -4.00
CA LEU A 13 21.59 -2.97 -4.26
C LEU A 13 21.03 -3.50 -5.58
N GLU A 14 21.80 -4.34 -6.25
CA GLU A 14 21.33 -5.09 -7.42
C GLU A 14 20.31 -6.17 -7.00
N ILE A 15 19.47 -6.59 -7.95
CA ILE A 15 18.35 -7.49 -7.64
C ILE A 15 18.82 -8.83 -7.05
N ASP A 16 19.96 -9.34 -7.50
CA ASP A 16 20.54 -10.59 -7.02
C ASP A 16 21.09 -10.44 -5.59
N GLU A 17 21.67 -9.29 -5.25
CA GLU A 17 22.14 -8.99 -3.89
C GLU A 17 20.96 -8.89 -2.92
N VAL A 18 19.89 -8.19 -3.32
CA VAL A 18 18.63 -8.13 -2.58
C VAL A 18 18.08 -9.53 -2.33
N ASN A 19 18.11 -10.38 -3.36
CA ASN A 19 17.63 -11.75 -3.33
C ASN A 19 18.34 -12.58 -2.24
N GLU A 20 19.67 -12.53 -2.23
CA GLU A 20 20.50 -13.25 -1.26
C GLU A 20 20.36 -12.70 0.16
N MET A 21 20.33 -11.37 0.29
CA MET A 21 20.18 -10.71 1.59
C MET A 21 18.81 -10.99 2.21
N LEU A 22 17.72 -11.01 1.41
CA LEU A 22 16.39 -11.40 1.87
C LEU A 22 16.37 -12.83 2.39
N ASP A 23 17.02 -13.75 1.69
CA ASP A 23 17.12 -15.16 2.09
C ASP A 23 17.87 -15.32 3.42
N HIS A 24 19.02 -14.66 3.54
CA HIS A 24 19.80 -14.65 4.78
C HIS A 24 19.00 -14.00 5.93
N TRP A 25 18.33 -12.88 5.66
CA TRP A 25 17.51 -12.21 6.65
C TRP A 25 16.35 -13.10 7.12
N CYS A 26 15.64 -13.76 6.21
CA CYS A 26 14.55 -14.67 6.55
C CYS A 26 15.03 -15.87 7.37
N LYS A 27 16.21 -16.42 7.05
CA LYS A 27 16.86 -17.49 7.83
C LYS A 27 17.14 -17.04 9.27
N ARG A 28 17.62 -15.80 9.48
CA ARG A 28 17.87 -15.27 10.83
C ARG A 28 16.56 -14.94 11.56
N ALA A 29 15.62 -14.28 10.89
CA ALA A 29 14.33 -13.90 11.44
C ALA A 29 13.53 -15.12 11.93
N SER A 30 13.53 -16.22 11.19
CA SER A 30 12.84 -17.46 11.59
C SER A 30 13.43 -18.12 12.85
N ARG A 31 14.67 -17.80 13.23
CA ARG A 31 15.35 -18.34 14.42
C ARG A 31 15.37 -17.37 15.61
N SER A 32 14.87 -16.15 15.44
CA SER A 32 14.99 -15.05 16.41
C SER A 32 14.14 -15.21 17.68
N ARG A 33 13.30 -16.25 17.78
CA ARG A 33 12.28 -16.46 18.83
C ARG A 33 11.26 -15.33 18.99
N LEU A 34 11.32 -14.29 18.15
CA LEU A 34 10.38 -13.17 18.14
C LEU A 34 9.24 -13.47 17.16
N SER A 35 8.03 -13.64 17.68
CA SER A 35 6.85 -14.02 16.90
C SER A 35 6.56 -13.07 15.73
N SER A 36 6.79 -11.77 15.92
CA SER A 36 6.65 -10.73 14.89
C SER A 36 7.61 -10.94 13.71
N PHE A 37 8.90 -11.18 13.98
CA PHE A 37 9.90 -11.44 12.95
C PHE A 37 9.72 -12.80 12.28
N ILE A 38 9.30 -13.83 13.03
CA ILE A 38 8.97 -15.13 12.46
C ILE A 38 7.81 -14.99 11.48
N ARG A 39 6.74 -14.27 11.88
CA ARG A 39 5.60 -14.00 10.98
C ARG A 39 6.03 -13.22 9.75
N LEU A 40 6.80 -12.14 9.93
CA LEU A 40 7.31 -11.34 8.81
C LEU A 40 8.16 -12.18 7.85
N SER A 41 9.02 -13.07 8.35
CA SER A 41 9.81 -13.96 7.50
C SER A 41 8.95 -14.90 6.64
N LYS A 42 7.80 -15.36 7.18
CA LYS A 42 6.85 -16.17 6.42
C LYS A 42 6.18 -15.33 5.34
N THR A 43 5.71 -14.13 5.68
CA THR A 43 5.09 -13.20 4.74
C THR A 43 6.04 -12.83 3.59
N ILE A 44 7.31 -12.52 3.88
CA ILE A 44 8.30 -12.20 2.85
C ILE A 44 8.52 -13.39 1.92
N ARG A 45 8.62 -14.62 2.44
CA ARG A 45 8.75 -15.82 1.61
C ARG A 45 7.52 -16.05 0.73
N THR A 46 6.31 -15.84 1.25
CA THR A 46 5.06 -16.00 0.49
C THR A 46 4.93 -14.98 -0.64
N HIS A 47 5.38 -13.74 -0.44
CA HIS A 47 5.23 -12.64 -1.41
C HIS A 47 6.53 -12.25 -2.11
N ARG A 48 7.49 -13.17 -2.14
CA ARG A 48 8.88 -12.91 -2.55
C ARG A 48 8.99 -12.34 -3.96
N ASP A 49 8.28 -12.94 -4.91
CA ASP A 49 8.31 -12.52 -6.32
C ASP A 49 7.76 -11.10 -6.48
N GLY A 50 6.70 -10.77 -5.75
CA GLY A 50 6.12 -9.42 -5.74
C GLY A 50 7.07 -8.38 -5.13
N ILE A 51 7.79 -8.74 -4.07
CA ILE A 51 8.79 -7.89 -3.44
C ILE A 51 9.92 -7.58 -4.43
N LEU A 52 10.48 -8.60 -5.08
CA LEU A 52 11.55 -8.43 -6.07
C LEU A 52 11.08 -7.61 -7.28
N ALA A 53 9.87 -7.88 -7.77
CA ALA A 53 9.28 -7.09 -8.85
C ALA A 53 9.09 -5.62 -8.45
N SER A 54 8.65 -5.34 -7.22
CA SER A 54 8.49 -3.96 -6.75
C SER A 54 9.82 -3.20 -6.67
N ILE A 55 10.90 -3.88 -6.26
CA ILE A 55 12.24 -3.29 -6.18
C ILE A 55 12.76 -3.02 -7.60
N ARG A 56 12.67 -4.02 -8.49
CA ARG A 56 13.08 -3.90 -9.89
C ARG A 56 12.34 -2.78 -10.64
N LEU A 57 11.04 -2.63 -10.39
CA LEU A 57 10.19 -1.63 -11.05
C LEU A 57 10.17 -0.27 -10.33
N GLY A 58 10.85 -0.14 -9.18
CA GLY A 58 10.80 1.08 -8.36
C GLY A 58 9.39 1.45 -7.88
N VAL A 59 8.50 0.46 -7.73
CA VAL A 59 7.10 0.70 -7.35
C VAL A 59 7.05 1.04 -5.86
N SER A 60 6.64 2.26 -5.55
CA SER A 60 6.44 2.70 -4.17
C SER A 60 5.01 2.44 -3.69
N ASN A 61 4.86 2.19 -2.38
CA ASN A 61 3.54 2.10 -1.74
C ASN A 61 2.83 3.47 -1.65
N GLY A 62 3.48 4.57 -2.04
CA GLY A 62 2.98 5.92 -1.84
C GLY A 62 1.61 6.18 -2.49
N ARG A 63 1.33 5.58 -3.66
CA ARG A 63 0.00 5.69 -4.30
C ARG A 63 -1.10 5.04 -3.46
N VAL A 64 -0.83 3.84 -2.94
CA VAL A 64 -1.78 3.09 -2.10
C VAL A 64 -1.94 3.76 -0.74
N GLU A 65 -0.86 4.24 -0.14
CA GLU A 65 -0.87 4.98 1.12
C GLU A 65 -1.62 6.31 1.01
N GLY A 66 -1.43 7.03 -0.10
CA GLY A 66 -2.18 8.25 -0.42
C GLY A 66 -3.67 7.98 -0.53
N LEU A 67 -4.06 6.93 -1.26
CA LEU A 67 -5.46 6.51 -1.36
C LEU A 67 -6.03 6.14 0.02
N ASN A 68 -5.33 5.31 0.80
CA ASN A 68 -5.75 4.92 2.15
C ASN A 68 -5.92 6.13 3.08
N THR A 69 -5.03 7.11 2.97
CA THR A 69 -5.09 8.35 3.75
C THR A 69 -6.30 9.20 3.35
N LYS A 70 -6.58 9.33 2.04
CA LYS A 70 -7.78 10.01 1.54
C LYS A 70 -9.06 9.32 2.01
N VAL A 71 -9.13 7.99 1.95
CA VAL A 71 -10.26 7.20 2.48
C VAL A 71 -10.45 7.43 3.98
N ARG A 72 -9.38 7.37 4.78
CA ARG A 72 -9.45 7.67 6.22
C ARG A 72 -9.94 9.09 6.50
N SER A 73 -9.51 10.07 5.69
CA SER A 73 -9.97 11.46 5.82
C SER A 73 -11.47 11.60 5.54
N ILE A 74 -12.00 10.91 4.52
CA ILE A 74 -13.43 10.88 4.21
C ILE A 74 -14.23 10.31 5.39
N ILE A 75 -13.76 9.21 5.97
CA ILE A 75 -14.42 8.57 7.12
C ILE A 75 -14.35 9.46 8.36
N ALA A 76 -13.20 10.08 8.64
CA ALA A 76 -13.04 10.96 9.79
C ALA A 76 -13.95 12.20 9.70
N ARG A 77 -14.14 12.75 8.50
CA ARG A 77 -14.98 13.94 8.26
C ARG A 77 -16.47 13.64 8.20
N SER A 78 -16.89 12.38 8.10
CA SER A 78 -18.30 12.02 8.05
C SER A 78 -18.96 11.91 9.42
N TYR A 79 -18.16 11.90 10.50
CA TYR A 79 -18.62 11.68 11.88
C TYR A 79 -19.40 10.36 12.09
N GLY A 80 -19.21 9.40 11.18
CA GLY A 80 -19.89 8.11 11.20
C GLY A 80 -20.80 7.90 10.00
N PHE A 81 -20.90 6.64 9.56
CA PHE A 81 -21.82 6.24 8.50
C PHE A 81 -22.82 5.23 9.04
N HIS A 82 -24.08 5.38 8.64
CA HIS A 82 -25.16 4.44 8.99
C HIS A 82 -25.01 3.08 8.27
N SER A 83 -24.12 2.96 7.28
CA SER A 83 -23.81 1.69 6.60
C SER A 83 -22.47 1.72 5.87
N ALA A 84 -21.90 0.54 5.62
CA ALA A 84 -20.70 0.39 4.78
C ALA A 84 -20.93 0.86 3.33
N LYS A 85 -22.16 0.73 2.81
CA LYS A 85 -22.53 1.21 1.47
C LYS A 85 -22.40 2.73 1.36
N ALA A 86 -22.77 3.48 2.41
CA ALA A 86 -22.61 4.93 2.43
C ALA A 86 -21.14 5.35 2.39
N THR A 87 -20.28 4.66 3.15
CA THR A 87 -18.82 4.85 3.08
C THR A 87 -18.28 4.58 1.70
N LEU A 88 -18.65 3.43 1.10
CA LEU A 88 -18.20 3.03 -0.23
C LEU A 88 -18.64 4.05 -1.30
N ALA A 89 -19.87 4.54 -1.24
CA ALA A 89 -20.39 5.53 -2.18
C ALA A 89 -19.56 6.82 -2.16
N LEU A 90 -19.21 7.35 -0.99
CA LEU A 90 -18.37 8.54 -0.90
C LEU A 90 -16.92 8.30 -1.30
N VAL A 91 -16.36 7.12 -1.00
CA VAL A 91 -15.03 6.74 -1.49
C VAL A 91 -15.02 6.65 -3.01
N MET A 92 -16.04 6.04 -3.62
CA MET A 92 -16.17 5.98 -5.08
C MET A 92 -16.39 7.36 -5.69
N LEU A 93 -17.19 8.22 -5.05
CA LEU A 93 -17.41 9.61 -5.48
C LEU A 93 -16.11 10.43 -5.46
N ALA A 94 -15.25 10.22 -4.46
CA ALA A 94 -14.05 11.04 -4.28
C ALA A 94 -12.78 10.47 -4.95
N CYS A 95 -12.69 9.15 -5.09
CA CYS A 95 -11.48 8.43 -5.48
C CYS A 95 -11.71 7.41 -6.60
N GLY A 96 -12.96 7.08 -6.92
CA GLY A 96 -13.31 6.13 -7.95
C GLY A 96 -13.25 6.75 -9.34
N PRO A 97 -13.19 5.92 -10.40
CA PRO A 97 -13.27 6.37 -11.78
C PRO A 97 -14.72 6.69 -12.13
N ILE A 98 -15.22 7.82 -11.63
CA ILE A 98 -16.56 8.32 -11.95
C ILE A 98 -16.47 9.59 -12.77
N ASP A 99 -17.30 9.68 -13.80
CA ASP A 99 -17.53 10.93 -14.51
C ASP A 99 -18.72 11.64 -13.86
N LEU A 100 -18.50 12.85 -13.35
CA LEU A 100 -19.49 13.60 -12.59
C LEU A 100 -19.77 14.93 -13.28
N LYS A 101 -20.97 15.06 -13.85
CA LYS A 101 -21.44 16.36 -14.35
C LYS A 101 -21.92 17.23 -13.19
N LEU A 102 -21.14 18.24 -12.86
CA LEU A 102 -21.37 19.12 -11.73
C LEU A 102 -22.60 20.02 -11.96
N PRO A 103 -23.32 20.42 -10.90
CA PRO A 103 -24.54 21.22 -11.04
C PRO A 103 -24.36 22.51 -11.86
N TYR A 104 -23.19 23.15 -11.78
CA TYR A 104 -22.89 24.37 -12.52
C TYR A 104 -22.54 24.12 -14.00
N GLU A 105 -22.15 22.90 -14.38
CA GLU A 105 -21.92 22.50 -15.78
C GLU A 105 -23.22 22.18 -16.51
N ARG A 106 -24.37 22.18 -15.81
CA ARG A 106 -25.69 21.92 -16.40
C ARG A 106 -26.35 23.20 -16.93
N ALA A 107 -25.94 24.36 -16.42
CA ALA A 107 -26.54 25.66 -16.76
C ALA A 107 -26.08 26.23 -18.12
N SER A 108 -25.00 25.71 -18.71
CA SER A 108 -24.44 26.18 -19.98
C SER A 108 -25.07 25.57 -21.24
N LEU A 109 -26.10 24.71 -21.09
CA LEU A 109 -26.81 24.06 -22.21
C LEU A 109 -28.20 24.65 -22.50
N SER A 110 -28.54 25.78 -21.87
CA SER A 110 -29.76 26.53 -22.15
C SER A 110 -29.41 27.87 -22.80
N THR A 111 -29.04 27.83 -24.08
CA THR A 111 -29.09 28.95 -25.03
C THR A 111 -29.37 28.37 -26.40
#